data_AF-A0A0G0SZN1-F1
#
_entry.id   AF-A0A0G0SZN1-F1
#
_cell.length_a   1.000
_cell.length_b   1.000
_cell.length_c   1.000
_cell.angle_alpha   90.00
_cell.angle_beta   90.00
_cell.angle_gamma   90.00
#
_symmetry.space_group_name_H-M   'P 1'
#
loop_
_entity.id
_entity.type
_entity.pdbx_description
1 polymer ?
#
loop_
_entity_poly.entity_id
_entity_poly.type
_entity_poly.pdbx_seq_one_letter_code
_entity_poly.pdbx_strand_id
1 'polypeptide(L)'
;MPDEDTDVSQVKKDLENLLDRSIRAGEYVIKSTPKIKDLSKIDFEALRKFFDDSDRKNIEVEHLSAELEEKIKEMIRKNKLRKHFLERLNKLLHEYNTGSHDLDVFFDQLVELAKELSEEDRRAVSENLTEEELAIFDILRKENLNPGEVDQVKKVAKELLVKLKAEKLVLDWKRKEETRADVKITIRDLLYDELPGPTYTEPDCEDRSQKVYFHVYDNYVDEKVNVYA
;
A
#
# COMPACT_ATOMS: atom_id res chain seq x y z
N MET A 1 -1.90 -32.37 32.36
CA MET A 1 -0.88 -32.66 31.35
C MET A 1 -0.62 -34.16 31.40
N PRO A 2 -0.99 -34.96 30.37
CA PRO A 2 -1.92 -34.70 29.24
C PRO A 2 -3.39 -34.45 29.73
N ASP A 3 -4.54 -34.58 29.04
CA ASP A 3 -4.97 -35.11 27.72
C ASP A 3 -6.08 -34.16 27.15
N GLU A 4 -6.09 -33.56 25.94
CA GLU A 4 -5.15 -33.51 24.79
C GLU A 4 -5.53 -34.29 23.50
N ASP A 5 -6.83 -34.60 23.23
CA ASP A 5 -7.37 -35.21 21.98
C ASP A 5 -8.32 -34.24 21.22
N THR A 6 -7.94 -33.79 20.01
CA THR A 6 -8.65 -32.75 19.24
C THR A 6 -9.41 -33.35 18.06
N ASP A 7 -10.66 -32.93 17.81
CA ASP A 7 -11.57 -33.59 16.85
C ASP A 7 -11.06 -33.59 15.39
N VAL A 8 -10.35 -34.67 15.05
CA VAL A 8 -9.78 -34.92 13.71
C VAL A 8 -10.86 -35.16 12.65
N SER A 9 -12.12 -35.35 13.04
CA SER A 9 -13.24 -35.58 12.11
C SER A 9 -13.58 -34.33 11.32
N GLN A 10 -13.49 -33.15 11.95
CA GLN A 10 -13.88 -31.89 11.31
C GLN A 10 -12.88 -31.46 10.24
N VAL A 11 -11.57 -31.54 10.53
CA VAL A 11 -10.49 -31.20 9.57
C VAL A 11 -10.51 -32.12 8.34
N LYS A 12 -10.81 -33.42 8.52
CA LYS A 12 -11.02 -34.34 7.38
C LYS A 12 -12.15 -33.89 6.47
N LYS A 13 -13.25 -33.39 7.04
CA LYS A 13 -14.46 -33.03 6.30
C LYS A 13 -14.24 -31.81 5.41
N ASP A 14 -13.44 -30.85 5.86
CA ASP A 14 -13.07 -29.68 5.05
C ASP A 14 -12.07 -30.06 3.93
N LEU A 15 -11.24 -31.08 4.14
CA LEU A 15 -10.34 -31.63 3.13
C LEU A 15 -11.06 -32.48 2.07
N GLU A 16 -12.07 -33.28 2.47
CA GLU A 16 -12.88 -34.10 1.56
C GLU A 16 -13.74 -33.23 0.62
N ASN A 17 -14.28 -32.10 1.11
CA ASN A 17 -14.98 -31.10 0.28
C ASN A 17 -14.06 -30.38 -0.74
N LEU A 18 -12.73 -30.46 -0.57
CA LEU A 18 -11.75 -29.93 -1.54
C LEU A 18 -11.32 -30.96 -2.60
N LEU A 19 -11.76 -32.22 -2.50
CA LEU A 19 -11.33 -33.31 -3.37
C LEU A 19 -12.45 -34.02 -4.15
N ASP A 20 -13.70 -34.04 -3.66
CA ASP A 20 -14.77 -34.81 -4.29
C ASP A 20 -15.44 -34.12 -5.50
N ARG A 21 -14.67 -34.02 -6.61
CA ARG A 21 -15.11 -34.36 -7.98
C ARG A 21 -13.98 -34.20 -8.99
N SER A 22 -13.22 -35.26 -9.17
CA SER A 22 -12.38 -35.42 -10.36
C SER A 22 -13.09 -36.23 -11.45
N ILE A 23 -12.65 -36.04 -12.70
CA ILE A 23 -12.95 -36.87 -13.89
C ILE A 23 -14.41 -36.88 -14.40
N ARG A 24 -14.70 -36.05 -15.41
CA ARG A 24 -14.81 -36.56 -16.80
C ARG A 24 -14.76 -35.47 -17.88
N ALA A 25 -13.85 -35.69 -18.84
CA ALA A 25 -13.84 -35.19 -20.21
C ALA A 25 -14.27 -33.74 -20.49
N GLY A 26 -13.28 -32.85 -20.69
CA GLY A 26 -13.40 -31.85 -21.75
C GLY A 26 -13.63 -30.38 -21.36
N GLU A 27 -13.32 -29.94 -20.13
CA GLU A 27 -13.23 -28.51 -19.82
C GLU A 27 -11.96 -28.16 -19.04
N TYR A 28 -11.16 -27.24 -19.59
CA TYR A 28 -9.87 -26.85 -19.04
C TYR A 28 -10.08 -25.67 -18.07
N VAL A 29 -10.53 -25.96 -16.85
CA VAL A 29 -10.70 -24.93 -15.82
C VAL A 29 -9.33 -24.33 -15.50
N ILE A 30 -9.13 -23.08 -15.92
CA ILE A 30 -8.03 -22.25 -15.42
C ILE A 30 -8.24 -22.14 -13.91
N LYS A 31 -7.38 -22.80 -13.13
CA LYS A 31 -7.28 -22.53 -11.69
C LYS A 31 -6.92 -21.05 -11.55
N SER A 32 -7.89 -20.22 -11.17
CA SER A 32 -7.60 -18.82 -10.84
C SER A 32 -6.62 -18.82 -9.68
N THR A 33 -5.47 -18.17 -9.87
CA THR A 33 -4.63 -17.72 -8.76
C THR A 33 -5.54 -16.98 -7.76
N PRO A 34 -5.41 -17.25 -6.45
CA PRO A 34 -6.30 -16.65 -5.45
C PRO A 34 -5.92 -15.19 -5.24
N LYS A 35 -6.54 -14.29 -6.03
CA LYS A 35 -6.37 -12.83 -6.04
C LYS A 35 -5.82 -12.29 -4.72
N ILE A 36 -4.56 -11.83 -4.74
CA ILE A 36 -3.87 -11.19 -3.61
C ILE A 36 -4.58 -9.87 -3.26
N LYS A 37 -5.62 -9.99 -2.42
CA LYS A 37 -6.28 -8.88 -1.74
C LYS A 37 -5.59 -8.49 -0.44
N ASP A 38 -4.79 -9.41 0.12
CA ASP A 38 -4.20 -9.29 1.44
C ASP A 38 -2.83 -9.97 1.46
N LEU A 39 -1.78 -9.19 1.19
CA LEU A 39 -0.38 -9.62 1.23
C LEU A 39 0.00 -10.18 2.61
N SER A 40 -0.65 -9.69 3.68
CA SER A 40 -0.32 -10.01 5.06
C SER A 40 -0.64 -11.45 5.46
N LYS A 41 -1.38 -12.19 4.60
CA LYS A 41 -1.78 -13.60 4.76
C LYS A 41 -1.09 -14.56 3.78
N ILE A 42 -0.14 -14.10 2.97
CA ILE A 42 0.58 -14.99 2.03
C ILE A 42 1.56 -15.88 2.80
N ASP A 43 1.34 -17.19 2.72
CA ASP A 43 2.38 -18.18 3.02
C ASP A 43 3.36 -18.23 1.84
N PHE A 44 4.49 -17.54 1.98
CA PHE A 44 5.54 -17.49 0.96
C PHE A 44 6.26 -18.83 0.77
N GLU A 45 6.22 -19.75 1.75
CA GLU A 45 6.80 -21.09 1.63
C GLU A 45 5.87 -21.99 0.81
N ALA A 46 4.56 -21.93 1.05
CA ALA A 46 3.55 -22.58 0.22
C ALA A 46 3.53 -22.02 -1.21
N LEU A 47 3.67 -20.70 -1.38
CA LEU A 47 3.76 -20.06 -2.70
C LEU A 47 5.00 -20.52 -3.48
N ARG A 48 6.17 -20.65 -2.82
CA ARG A 48 7.39 -21.18 -3.43
C ARG A 48 7.23 -22.66 -3.84
N LYS A 49 6.66 -23.50 -2.97
CA LYS A 49 6.38 -24.92 -3.29
C LYS A 49 5.42 -25.06 -4.47
N PHE A 50 4.31 -24.31 -4.48
CA PHE A 50 3.36 -24.31 -5.60
C PHE A 50 4.03 -23.90 -6.93
N PHE A 51 4.95 -22.94 -6.88
CA PHE A 51 5.73 -22.54 -8.05
C PHE A 51 6.71 -23.63 -8.51
N ASP A 52 7.45 -24.24 -7.58
CA ASP A 52 8.41 -25.32 -7.89
C ASP A 52 7.72 -26.60 -8.40
N ASP A 53 6.52 -26.92 -7.92
CA ASP A 53 5.68 -28.04 -8.37
C ASP A 53 4.91 -27.75 -9.68
N SER A 54 4.99 -26.53 -10.26
CA SER A 54 4.19 -26.14 -11.44
C SER A 54 4.90 -26.40 -12.77
N ASP A 55 4.30 -27.25 -13.61
CA ASP A 55 4.68 -27.45 -15.03
C ASP A 55 4.67 -26.16 -15.88
N ARG A 56 4.14 -25.05 -15.35
CA ARG A 56 3.86 -23.81 -16.10
C ARG A 56 4.43 -22.55 -15.43
N LYS A 57 5.57 -22.66 -14.73
CA LYS A 57 6.26 -21.56 -14.02
C LYS A 57 6.14 -20.16 -14.67
N ASN A 58 6.33 -20.04 -15.99
CA ASN A 58 6.18 -18.78 -16.74
C ASN A 58 4.81 -18.09 -16.56
N ILE A 59 3.72 -18.86 -16.60
CA ILE A 59 2.36 -18.35 -16.43
C ILE A 59 2.13 -17.91 -14.98
N GLU A 60 2.72 -18.62 -14.02
CA GLU A 60 2.59 -18.30 -12.60
C GLU A 60 3.34 -17.00 -12.23
N VAL A 61 4.51 -16.71 -12.83
CA VAL A 61 5.19 -15.39 -12.65
C VAL A 61 4.48 -14.25 -13.36
N GLU A 62 3.84 -14.49 -14.51
CA GLU A 62 3.00 -13.48 -15.18
C GLU A 62 1.78 -13.13 -14.31
N HIS A 63 1.09 -14.12 -13.74
CA HIS A 63 0.00 -13.89 -12.80
C HIS A 63 0.46 -13.15 -11.53
N LEU A 64 1.55 -13.59 -10.89
CA LEU A 64 2.08 -12.92 -9.70
C LEU A 64 2.47 -11.46 -10.00
N SER A 65 3.12 -11.21 -11.14
CA SER A 65 3.48 -9.86 -11.58
C SER A 65 2.24 -8.97 -11.76
N ALA A 66 1.18 -9.49 -12.39
CA ALA A 66 -0.06 -8.74 -12.62
C ALA A 66 -0.82 -8.43 -11.32
N GLU A 67 -0.87 -9.37 -10.37
CA GLU A 67 -1.53 -9.14 -9.07
C GLU A 67 -0.73 -8.15 -8.19
N LEU A 68 0.60 -8.22 -8.21
CA LEU A 68 1.46 -7.20 -7.59
C LEU A 68 1.26 -5.83 -8.26
N GLU A 69 1.14 -5.76 -9.58
CA GLU A 69 0.88 -4.49 -10.28
C GLU A 69 -0.50 -3.88 -9.91
N GLU A 70 -1.55 -4.71 -9.77
CA GLU A 70 -2.88 -4.27 -9.32
C GLU A 70 -2.83 -3.70 -7.89
N LYS A 71 -2.18 -4.40 -6.95
CA LYS A 71 -2.00 -3.97 -5.56
C LYS A 71 -1.15 -2.71 -5.43
N ILE A 72 -0.02 -2.64 -6.14
CA ILE A 72 0.83 -1.44 -6.19
C ILE A 72 0.04 -0.24 -6.73
N LYS A 73 -0.76 -0.41 -7.80
CA LYS A 73 -1.62 0.66 -8.35
C LYS A 73 -2.67 1.13 -7.34
N GLU A 74 -3.22 0.24 -6.51
CA GLU A 74 -4.12 0.64 -5.41
C GLU A 74 -3.38 1.47 -4.36
N MET A 75 -2.21 0.99 -3.89
CA MET A 75 -1.40 1.65 -2.88
C MET A 75 -0.88 3.02 -3.33
N ILE A 76 -0.61 3.20 -4.63
CA ILE A 76 -0.22 4.48 -5.25
C ILE A 76 -1.37 5.50 -5.31
N ARG A 77 -2.62 5.06 -5.50
CA ARG A 77 -3.79 5.98 -5.51
C ARG A 77 -3.95 6.67 -4.16
N LYS A 78 -3.76 5.92 -3.08
CA LYS A 78 -3.77 6.42 -1.70
C LYS A 78 -2.51 7.24 -1.42
N ASN A 79 -1.32 6.68 -1.67
CA ASN A 79 -0.05 7.36 -1.42
C ASN A 79 0.87 7.35 -2.65
N LYS A 80 0.96 8.50 -3.34
CA LYS A 80 1.74 8.68 -4.58
C LYS A 80 3.25 8.43 -4.42
N LEU A 81 3.80 8.50 -3.20
CA LEU A 81 5.23 8.28 -2.94
C LEU A 81 5.63 6.80 -3.09
N ARG A 82 4.66 5.88 -3.03
CA ARG A 82 4.83 4.43 -3.30
C ARG A 82 5.10 4.09 -4.78
N LYS A 83 5.20 5.08 -5.68
CA LYS A 83 5.49 4.91 -7.11
C LYS A 83 6.79 4.12 -7.38
N HIS A 84 7.76 4.19 -6.48
CA HIS A 84 9.03 3.46 -6.58
C HIS A 84 8.85 1.92 -6.63
N PHE A 85 7.82 1.35 -5.99
CA PHE A 85 7.52 -0.09 -6.11
C PHE A 85 7.11 -0.49 -7.54
N LEU A 86 6.34 0.37 -8.22
CA LEU A 86 5.96 0.14 -9.62
C LEU A 86 7.18 0.25 -10.54
N GLU A 87 8.11 1.16 -10.24
CA GLU A 87 9.38 1.30 -10.97
C GLU A 87 10.29 0.09 -10.76
N ARG A 88 10.36 -0.47 -9.54
CA ARG A 88 11.03 -1.75 -9.26
C ARG A 88 10.40 -2.91 -10.03
N LEU A 89 9.07 -3.07 -9.98
CA LEU A 89 8.37 -4.13 -10.72
C LEU A 89 8.63 -4.05 -12.24
N ASN A 90 8.53 -2.85 -12.82
CA ASN A 90 8.82 -2.65 -14.25
C ASN A 90 10.29 -2.95 -14.59
N LYS A 91 11.23 -2.66 -13.69
CA LYS A 91 12.65 -3.03 -13.86
C LYS A 91 12.83 -4.56 -13.85
N LEU A 92 12.25 -5.26 -12.87
CA LEU A 92 12.33 -6.73 -12.79
C LEU A 92 11.74 -7.40 -14.05
N LEU A 93 10.55 -6.93 -14.47
CA LEU A 93 9.91 -7.37 -15.71
C LEU A 93 10.79 -7.09 -16.95
N HIS A 94 11.48 -5.95 -17.02
CA HIS A 94 12.39 -5.66 -18.12
C HIS A 94 13.57 -6.63 -18.15
N GLU A 95 14.25 -6.83 -17.01
CA GLU A 95 15.43 -7.70 -16.90
C GLU A 95 15.10 -9.19 -17.16
N TYR A 96 13.90 -9.65 -16.79
CA TYR A 96 13.38 -10.96 -17.18
C TYR A 96 13.12 -11.05 -18.69
N ASN A 97 12.41 -10.07 -19.28
CA ASN A 97 12.10 -10.05 -20.72
C ASN A 97 13.34 -9.88 -21.62
N THR A 98 14.43 -9.30 -21.13
CA THR A 98 15.74 -9.27 -21.82
C THR A 98 16.58 -10.53 -21.61
N GLY A 99 16.04 -11.57 -20.95
CA GLY A 99 16.74 -12.83 -20.67
C GLY A 99 17.96 -12.66 -19.77
N SER A 100 17.96 -11.63 -18.91
CA SER A 100 19.11 -11.24 -18.09
C SER A 100 19.14 -11.88 -16.70
N HIS A 101 18.04 -12.51 -16.28
CA HIS A 101 17.92 -13.33 -15.07
C HIS A 101 17.22 -14.65 -15.37
N ASP A 102 17.49 -15.66 -14.53
CA ASP A 102 16.79 -16.95 -14.56
C ASP A 102 15.36 -16.79 -13.99
N LEU A 103 14.45 -17.68 -14.38
CA LEU A 103 13.04 -17.67 -14.00
C LEU A 103 12.85 -17.83 -12.48
N ASP A 104 13.66 -18.69 -11.86
CA ASP A 104 13.66 -18.87 -10.40
C ASP A 104 14.18 -17.63 -9.66
N VAL A 105 15.16 -16.91 -10.22
CA VAL A 105 15.69 -15.65 -9.64
C VAL A 105 14.65 -14.53 -9.77
N PHE A 106 13.98 -14.43 -10.92
CA PHE A 106 12.89 -13.47 -11.12
C PHE A 106 11.72 -13.74 -10.15
N PHE A 107 11.34 -15.01 -9.94
CA PHE A 107 10.33 -15.37 -8.94
C PHE A 107 10.73 -14.94 -7.51
N ASP A 108 11.96 -15.21 -7.09
CA ASP A 108 12.42 -14.80 -5.75
C ASP A 108 12.44 -13.27 -5.58
N GLN A 109 12.76 -12.51 -6.64
CA GLN A 109 12.65 -11.04 -6.65
C GLN A 109 11.20 -10.53 -6.59
N LEU A 110 10.24 -11.22 -7.21
CA LEU A 110 8.81 -10.92 -7.05
C LEU A 110 8.32 -11.24 -5.62
N VAL A 111 8.81 -12.32 -5.01
CA VAL A 111 8.51 -12.68 -3.62
C VAL A 111 9.14 -11.71 -2.62
N GLU A 112 10.33 -11.19 -2.89
CA GLU A 112 10.94 -10.11 -2.12
C GLU A 112 10.09 -8.83 -2.17
N LEU A 113 9.71 -8.39 -3.37
CA LEU A 113 8.83 -7.24 -3.57
C LEU A 113 7.47 -7.42 -2.88
N ALA A 114 6.89 -8.63 -2.92
CA ALA A 114 5.63 -8.94 -2.24
C ALA A 114 5.75 -8.81 -0.69
N LYS A 115 6.91 -9.15 -0.11
CA LYS A 115 7.18 -8.98 1.33
C LYS A 115 7.35 -7.51 1.69
N GLU A 116 8.09 -6.72 0.91
CA GLU A 116 8.21 -5.27 1.12
C GLU A 116 6.84 -4.58 1.07
N LEU A 117 6.00 -4.95 0.11
CA LEU A 117 4.64 -4.43 -0.01
C LEU A 117 3.73 -4.87 1.16
N SER A 118 3.92 -6.06 1.72
CA SER A 118 3.22 -6.50 2.95
C SER A 118 3.55 -5.59 4.13
N GLU A 119 4.82 -5.25 4.32
CA GLU A 119 5.23 -4.37 5.43
C GLU A 119 4.81 -2.92 5.19
N GLU A 120 4.80 -2.46 3.94
CA GLU A 120 4.26 -1.15 3.57
C GLU A 120 2.75 -1.02 3.82
N ASP A 121 1.97 -2.07 3.50
CA ASP A 121 0.51 -2.14 3.75
C ASP A 121 0.20 -2.19 5.26
N ARG A 122 1.13 -2.74 6.07
CA ARG A 122 1.09 -2.73 7.54
C ARG A 122 1.57 -1.41 8.16
N ARG A 123 2.30 -0.57 7.42
CA ARG A 123 3.07 0.56 7.99
C ARG A 123 2.21 1.61 8.70
N ALA A 124 0.98 1.83 8.23
CA ALA A 124 0.01 2.70 8.91
C ALA A 124 -0.23 2.25 10.36
N VAL A 125 -0.46 0.95 10.55
CA VAL A 125 -0.73 0.35 11.87
C VAL A 125 0.49 0.42 12.77
N SER A 126 1.69 0.12 12.25
CA SER A 126 2.93 0.21 13.06
C SER A 126 3.30 1.63 13.46
N GLU A 127 2.96 2.63 12.64
CA GLU A 127 3.21 4.05 12.95
C GLU A 127 2.13 4.68 13.85
N ASN A 128 1.06 3.92 14.17
CA ASN A 128 -0.16 4.37 14.85
C ASN A 128 -0.92 5.49 14.09
N LEU A 129 -1.00 5.33 12.77
CA LEU A 129 -1.67 6.22 11.82
C LEU A 129 -2.79 5.49 11.07
N THR A 130 -3.77 6.24 10.57
CA THR A 130 -4.60 5.76 9.46
C THR A 130 -3.82 5.84 8.14
N GLU A 131 -4.28 5.16 7.10
CA GLU A 131 -3.70 5.27 5.75
C GLU A 131 -3.84 6.69 5.16
N GLU A 132 -4.87 7.44 5.57
CA GLU A 132 -5.07 8.86 5.25
C GLU A 132 -4.00 9.73 5.92
N GLU A 133 -3.76 9.52 7.22
CA GLU A 133 -2.74 10.21 8.01
C GLU A 133 -1.31 9.85 7.56
N LEU A 134 -1.06 8.59 7.20
CA LEU A 134 0.23 8.10 6.72
C LEU A 134 0.65 8.78 5.42
N ALA A 135 -0.28 8.97 4.48
CA ALA A 135 0.02 9.64 3.22
C ALA A 135 0.37 11.13 3.38
N ILE A 136 -0.18 11.80 4.41
CA ILE A 136 0.25 13.17 4.77
C ILE A 136 1.58 13.13 5.52
N PHE A 137 1.75 12.24 6.49
CA PHE A 137 3.01 12.06 7.24
C PHE A 137 4.21 11.86 6.31
N ASP A 138 4.08 11.02 5.28
CA ASP A 138 5.17 10.77 4.32
C ASP A 138 5.57 12.01 3.51
N ILE A 139 4.60 12.85 3.14
CA ILE A 139 4.87 14.13 2.45
C ILE A 139 5.60 15.09 3.40
N LEU A 140 5.23 15.08 4.68
CA LEU A 140 5.85 15.93 5.69
C LEU A 140 7.23 15.42 6.14
N ARG A 141 7.49 14.12 6.09
CA ARG A 141 8.71 13.49 6.64
C ARG A 141 10.00 14.07 6.04
N LYS A 142 11.07 14.03 6.84
CA LYS A 142 12.47 14.22 6.42
C LYS A 142 13.27 12.96 6.75
N GLU A 143 14.41 12.81 6.07
CA GLU A 143 15.43 11.87 6.51
C GLU A 143 16.05 12.35 7.83
N ASN A 144 16.57 11.41 8.63
CA ASN A 144 17.33 11.67 9.85
C ASN A 144 16.59 12.43 10.98
N LEU A 145 15.25 12.43 10.99
CA LEU A 145 14.46 12.88 12.15
C LEU A 145 14.74 12.02 13.38
N ASN A 146 14.81 12.65 14.56
CA ASN A 146 14.83 11.93 15.84
C ASN A 146 13.40 11.50 16.26
N PRO A 147 13.24 10.55 17.21
CA PRO A 147 11.93 10.02 17.57
C PRO A 147 10.89 11.07 18.00
N GLY A 148 11.31 12.12 18.73
CA GLY A 148 10.40 13.20 19.13
C GLY A 148 9.94 14.06 17.95
N GLU A 149 10.80 14.29 16.95
CA GLU A 149 10.43 14.97 15.71
C GLU A 149 9.51 14.10 14.85
N VAL A 150 9.73 12.78 14.82
CA VAL A 150 8.83 11.84 14.14
C VAL A 150 7.42 11.93 14.73
N ASP A 151 7.29 11.83 16.06
CA ASP A 151 5.98 11.91 16.72
C ASP A 151 5.34 13.31 16.62
N GLN A 152 6.12 14.39 16.57
CA GLN A 152 5.63 15.73 16.25
C GLN A 152 5.08 15.81 14.81
N VAL A 153 5.80 15.29 13.82
CA VAL A 153 5.34 15.27 12.42
C VAL A 153 4.10 14.38 12.24
N LYS A 154 3.96 13.30 13.02
CA LYS A 154 2.71 12.52 13.12
C LYS A 154 1.56 13.34 13.69
N LYS A 155 1.76 14.06 14.81
CA LYS A 155 0.75 14.97 15.40
C LYS A 155 0.26 15.98 14.35
N VAL A 156 1.20 16.64 13.67
CA VAL A 156 0.92 17.61 12.60
C VAL A 156 0.07 17.00 11.48
N ALA A 157 0.40 15.80 11.00
CA ALA A 157 -0.37 15.11 9.97
C ALA A 157 -1.83 14.85 10.38
N LYS A 158 -2.06 14.41 11.63
CA LYS A 158 -3.40 14.18 12.20
C LYS A 158 -4.19 15.48 12.33
N GLU A 159 -3.61 16.49 12.97
CA GLU A 159 -4.28 17.77 13.25
C GLU A 159 -4.60 18.55 11.98
N LEU A 160 -3.72 18.50 10.97
CA LEU A 160 -3.96 19.10 9.66
C LEU A 160 -5.17 18.46 8.96
N LEU A 161 -5.27 17.13 8.95
CA LEU A 161 -6.42 16.43 8.37
C LEU A 161 -7.72 16.76 9.09
N VAL A 162 -7.72 16.76 10.42
CA VAL A 162 -8.90 17.14 11.23
C VAL A 162 -9.35 18.57 10.90
N LYS A 163 -8.41 19.53 10.87
CA LYS A 163 -8.70 20.95 10.58
C LYS A 163 -9.21 21.14 9.14
N LEU A 164 -8.58 20.49 8.16
CA LEU A 164 -9.00 20.56 6.77
C LEU A 164 -10.39 19.97 6.56
N LYS A 165 -10.67 18.77 7.09
CA LYS A 165 -11.95 18.07 6.94
C LYS A 165 -13.09 18.81 7.65
N ALA A 166 -12.84 19.37 8.84
CA ALA A 166 -13.85 20.13 9.60
C ALA A 166 -14.14 21.53 9.04
N GLU A 167 -13.13 22.26 8.56
CA GLU A 167 -13.28 23.69 8.21
C GLU A 167 -13.21 24.03 6.71
N LYS A 168 -12.47 23.26 5.89
CA LYS A 168 -12.01 23.73 4.56
C LYS A 168 -12.45 22.84 3.39
N LEU A 169 -12.50 21.52 3.56
CA LEU A 169 -12.89 20.55 2.54
C LEU A 169 -14.41 20.37 2.44
N VAL A 170 -15.14 21.48 2.61
CA VAL A 170 -16.59 21.52 2.41
C VAL A 170 -16.97 21.22 0.97
N LEU A 171 -18.25 20.90 0.72
CA LEU A 171 -18.77 20.66 -0.62
C LEU A 171 -18.33 21.78 -1.60
N ASP A 172 -17.87 21.38 -2.78
CA ASP A 172 -17.48 22.29 -3.87
C ASP A 172 -16.27 23.22 -3.58
N TRP A 173 -15.46 22.96 -2.54
CA TRP A 173 -14.30 23.81 -2.15
C TRP A 173 -13.31 24.12 -3.29
N LYS A 174 -13.21 23.27 -4.31
CA LYS A 174 -12.32 23.49 -5.49
C LYS A 174 -12.84 24.55 -6.46
N ARG A 175 -14.12 24.93 -6.43
CA ARG A 175 -14.77 25.75 -7.46
C ARG A 175 -14.42 27.24 -7.37
N LYS A 176 -14.27 27.78 -6.16
CA LYS A 176 -13.87 29.18 -5.95
C LYS A 176 -12.35 29.29 -5.80
N GLU A 177 -11.79 30.46 -6.09
CA GLU A 177 -10.38 30.76 -5.82
C GLU A 177 -10.13 31.04 -4.32
N GLU A 178 -11.02 31.81 -3.69
CA GLU A 178 -11.15 32.05 -2.25
C GLU A 178 -10.95 30.77 -1.41
N THR A 179 -11.83 29.77 -1.55
CA THR A 179 -11.75 28.52 -0.77
C THR A 179 -10.53 27.65 -1.08
N ARG A 180 -9.94 27.76 -2.29
CA ARG A 180 -8.67 27.10 -2.61
C ARG A 180 -7.48 27.83 -1.97
N ALA A 181 -7.53 29.15 -1.86
CA ALA A 181 -6.55 29.94 -1.12
C ALA A 181 -6.65 29.67 0.38
N ASP A 182 -7.86 29.58 0.95
CA ASP A 182 -8.08 29.21 2.35
C ASP A 182 -7.47 27.84 2.70
N VAL A 183 -7.63 26.83 1.84
CA VAL A 183 -6.98 25.52 2.02
C VAL A 183 -5.44 25.66 2.01
N LYS A 184 -4.86 26.39 1.05
CA LYS A 184 -3.40 26.63 0.98
C LYS A 184 -2.87 27.32 2.23
N ILE A 185 -3.53 28.40 2.65
CA ILE A 185 -3.15 29.20 3.83
C ILE A 185 -3.28 28.34 5.09
N THR A 186 -4.36 27.57 5.23
CA THR A 186 -4.57 26.68 6.40
C THR A 186 -3.51 25.58 6.49
N ILE A 187 -3.08 25.02 5.35
CA ILE A 187 -1.95 24.08 5.30
C ILE A 187 -0.66 24.79 5.70
N ARG A 188 -0.31 25.89 5.01
CA ARG A 188 0.93 26.62 5.24
C ARG A 188 1.10 27.04 6.68
N ASP A 189 0.11 27.75 7.24
CA ASP A 189 0.22 28.35 8.57
C ASP A 189 0.41 27.26 9.63
N LEU A 190 -0.36 26.17 9.55
CA LEU A 190 -0.22 25.03 10.46
C LEU A 190 1.16 24.33 10.32
N LEU A 191 1.67 24.16 9.10
CA LEU A 191 2.99 23.56 8.89
C LEU A 191 4.15 24.47 9.33
N TYR A 192 4.00 25.80 9.23
CA TYR A 192 4.99 26.76 9.73
C TYR A 192 4.96 26.86 11.27
N ASP A 193 3.79 26.76 11.89
CA ASP A 193 3.62 26.87 13.34
C ASP A 193 4.02 25.59 14.11
N GLU A 194 3.71 24.40 13.57
CA GLU A 194 3.80 23.13 14.32
C GLU A 194 4.89 22.14 13.86
N LEU A 195 5.60 22.37 12.74
CA LEU A 195 6.74 21.51 12.35
C LEU A 195 8.01 21.84 13.18
N PRO A 196 8.88 20.86 13.48
CA PRO A 196 10.04 21.10 14.36
C PRO A 196 11.16 21.91 13.68
N GLY A 197 11.20 23.21 13.97
CA GLY A 197 12.40 24.03 13.77
C GLY A 197 13.50 23.66 14.79
N PRO A 198 14.80 23.64 14.42
CA PRO A 198 15.37 24.11 13.16
C PRO A 198 15.43 23.05 12.04
N THR A 199 15.00 21.81 12.31
CA THR A 199 15.10 20.68 11.38
C THR A 199 14.24 20.88 10.13
N TYR A 200 13.13 21.62 10.26
CA TYR A 200 12.37 22.18 9.16
C TYR A 200 12.72 23.66 8.96
N THR A 201 13.17 23.99 7.75
CA THR A 201 13.43 25.37 7.34
C THR A 201 12.21 26.00 6.64
N GLU A 202 12.16 27.32 6.51
CA GLU A 202 11.09 28.00 5.75
C GLU A 202 10.90 27.42 4.33
N PRO A 203 11.96 27.15 3.53
CA PRO A 203 11.84 26.42 2.26
C PRO A 203 11.34 24.97 2.39
N ASP A 204 11.66 24.24 3.46
CA ASP A 204 11.10 22.90 3.72
C ASP A 204 9.58 22.95 3.94
N CYS A 205 9.11 23.99 4.64
CA CYS A 205 7.70 24.17 4.98
C CYS A 205 6.89 24.61 3.76
N GLU A 206 7.38 25.51 2.91
CA GLU A 206 6.69 25.91 1.68
C GLU A 206 6.57 24.75 0.67
N ASP A 207 7.65 24.01 0.42
CA ASP A 207 7.66 22.81 -0.44
C ASP A 207 6.65 21.76 0.04
N ARG A 208 6.59 21.52 1.36
CA ARG A 208 5.63 20.58 1.96
C ARG A 208 4.21 21.10 1.92
N SER A 209 4.00 22.39 2.13
CA SER A 209 2.68 23.04 2.01
C SER A 209 2.13 22.88 0.60
N GLN A 210 2.97 23.07 -0.41
CA GLN A 210 2.61 22.86 -1.81
C GLN A 210 2.31 21.39 -2.12
N LYS A 211 3.13 20.44 -1.63
CA LYS A 211 2.92 19.00 -1.84
C LYS A 211 1.65 18.48 -1.15
N VAL A 212 1.39 18.88 0.10
CA VAL A 212 0.15 18.53 0.82
C VAL A 212 -1.05 19.17 0.12
N TYR A 213 -0.97 20.44 -0.33
CA TYR A 213 -2.04 21.06 -1.10
C TYR A 213 -2.37 20.26 -2.37
N PHE A 214 -1.36 19.83 -3.15
CA PHE A 214 -1.60 19.02 -4.34
C PHE A 214 -2.19 17.65 -4.01
N HIS A 215 -1.68 16.98 -2.96
CA HIS A 215 -2.27 15.72 -2.49
C HIS A 215 -3.77 15.89 -2.16
N VAL A 216 -4.11 16.91 -1.38
CA VAL A 216 -5.49 17.20 -0.96
C VAL A 216 -6.36 17.59 -2.17
N TYR A 217 -5.82 18.40 -3.08
CA TYR A 217 -6.51 18.81 -4.30
C TYR A 217 -6.77 17.65 -5.27
N ASP A 218 -5.91 16.65 -5.33
CA ASP A 218 -6.10 15.48 -6.19
C ASP A 218 -7.06 14.47 -5.56
N ASN A 219 -6.95 14.20 -4.26
CA ASN A 219 -7.56 13.04 -3.61
C ASN A 219 -8.93 13.29 -2.94
N TYR A 220 -9.35 14.54 -2.71
CA TYR A 220 -10.58 14.87 -1.96
C TYR A 220 -11.51 15.74 -2.80
N VAL A 221 -12.67 15.24 -3.20
CA VAL A 221 -13.74 16.08 -3.80
C VAL A 221 -14.35 16.96 -2.71
N ASP A 222 -14.62 16.37 -1.56
CA ASP A 222 -15.00 17.00 -0.29
C ASP A 222 -14.53 16.11 0.89
N GLU A 223 -14.90 16.48 2.12
CA GLU A 223 -14.67 15.73 3.37
C GLU A 223 -14.94 14.23 3.25
N LYS A 224 -16.03 13.85 2.56
CA LYS A 224 -16.60 12.50 2.55
C LYS A 224 -16.31 11.74 1.26
N VAL A 225 -16.18 12.44 0.13
CA VAL A 225 -15.86 11.85 -1.17
C VAL A 225 -14.36 12.01 -1.44
N ASN A 226 -13.57 11.05 -0.98
CA ASN A 226 -12.11 11.02 -1.10
C ASN A 226 -11.58 9.58 -1.31
N VAL A 227 -10.26 9.42 -1.55
CA VAL A 227 -9.62 8.12 -1.87
C VAL A 227 -9.48 7.13 -0.69
N TYR A 228 -9.87 7.55 0.52
CA TYR A 228 -9.76 6.77 1.76
C TYR A 228 -11.12 6.37 2.36
N ALA A 229 -12.23 6.72 1.70
CA ALA A 229 -13.61 6.48 2.12
C ALA A 229 -14.22 5.19 1.52
#